data_AF-A0A7X5INX3-F1
#
_entry.id   AF-A0A7X5INX3-F1
#
_cell.length_a   1.000
_cell.length_b   1.000
_cell.length_c   1.000
_cell.angle_alpha   90.00
_cell.angle_beta   90.00
_cell.angle_gamma   90.00
#
_symmetry.space_group_name_H-M   'P 1'
#
loop_
_entity.id
_entity.type
_entity.pdbx_description
1 polymer ?
#
loop_
_entity_poly.entity_id
_entity_poly.type
_entity_poly.pdbx_seq_one_letter_code
_entity_poly.pdbx_strand_id
1 'polypeptide(L)'
;MPKYPKNYKDVEYYVPGGKRRIAGSTKATSDFLTLVHLDHPDATIFQLREIITNGTLFVQNPEAVSVLNAHIVAGYGNYVPAWNY
;
A
#
# COMPACT_ATOMS: atom_id res chain seq x y z
N MET A 1 -5.99 -7.32 -28.14
CA MET A 1 -5.94 -6.76 -26.77
C MET A 1 -5.51 -7.86 -25.81
N PRO A 2 -4.51 -7.67 -24.94
CA PRO A 2 -4.15 -8.69 -23.96
C PRO A 2 -5.34 -8.85 -23.01
N LYS A 3 -5.85 -10.09 -22.88
CA LYS A 3 -6.86 -10.45 -21.87
C LYS A 3 -6.16 -10.44 -20.51
N TYR A 4 -6.32 -9.36 -19.76
CA TYR A 4 -5.92 -9.38 -18.35
C TYR A 4 -6.88 -10.31 -17.58
N PRO A 5 -6.36 -11.24 -16.75
CA PRO A 5 -7.20 -12.10 -15.95
C PRO A 5 -8.06 -11.26 -15.00
N LYS A 6 -9.24 -11.78 -14.61
CA LYS A 6 -10.31 -11.08 -13.88
C LYS A 6 -9.92 -10.54 -12.49
N ASN A 7 -8.66 -10.73 -12.07
CA ASN A 7 -8.09 -10.32 -10.80
C ASN A 7 -6.69 -9.66 -10.98
N TYR A 8 -6.40 -9.16 -12.18
CA TYR A 8 -5.14 -8.46 -12.47
C TYR A 8 -5.12 -7.16 -11.66
N LYS A 9 -4.14 -7.04 -10.77
CA LYS A 9 -3.85 -5.80 -10.07
C LYS A 9 -2.55 -5.27 -10.66
N ASP A 10 -2.56 -4.00 -11.07
CA ASP A 10 -1.42 -3.38 -11.75
C ASP A 10 -0.15 -3.36 -10.89
N VAL A 11 -0.30 -3.31 -9.56
CA VAL A 11 0.81 -3.30 -8.62
C VAL A 11 0.63 -4.39 -7.57
N GLU A 12 1.71 -5.14 -7.31
CA GLU A 12 1.76 -6.20 -6.31
C GLU A 12 2.75 -5.83 -5.21
N TYR A 13 2.34 -6.03 -3.96
CA TYR A 13 3.16 -5.73 -2.79
C TYR A 13 3.72 -7.01 -2.19
N TYR A 14 5.01 -6.97 -1.88
CA TYR A 14 5.78 -8.09 -1.37
C TYR A 14 6.38 -7.75 -0.01
N VAL A 15 6.59 -8.79 0.77
CA VAL A 15 7.23 -8.72 2.08
C VAL A 15 8.74 -8.58 1.92
N PRO A 16 9.43 -7.78 2.74
CA PRO A 16 10.89 -7.80 2.80
C PRO A 16 11.37 -9.23 3.14
N GLY A 17 12.11 -9.84 2.21
CA GLY A 17 12.62 -11.22 2.31
C GLY A 17 11.64 -12.33 1.91
N GLY A 18 10.41 -12.00 1.48
CA GLY A 18 9.38 -12.99 1.15
C GLY A 18 8.94 -12.93 -0.32
N LYS A 19 8.85 -14.10 -0.98
CA LYS A 19 8.21 -14.26 -2.31
C LYS A 19 6.68 -14.25 -2.26
N ARG A 20 6.07 -14.08 -1.08
CA ARG A 20 4.62 -14.10 -0.92
C ARG A 20 4.04 -12.71 -1.16
N ARG A 21 3.12 -12.64 -2.11
CA ARG A 21 2.29 -11.46 -2.34
C ARG A 21 1.39 -11.22 -1.13
N ILE A 22 1.50 -10.05 -0.54
CA ILE A 22 0.68 -9.62 0.61
C ILE A 22 -0.62 -9.02 0.11
N ALA A 23 -0.49 -8.13 -0.88
CA ALA A 23 -1.59 -7.40 -1.46
C ALA A 23 -1.28 -7.09 -2.93
N GLY A 24 -2.28 -6.59 -3.63
CA GLY A 24 -2.01 -5.78 -4.81
C GLY A 24 -3.03 -4.67 -4.86
N SER A 25 -2.75 -3.69 -5.69
CA SER A 25 -3.62 -2.54 -5.89
C SER A 25 -3.57 -2.08 -7.34
N THR A 26 -4.51 -1.22 -7.71
CA THR A 26 -4.39 -0.42 -8.92
C THR A 26 -3.16 0.50 -8.87
N LYS A 27 -2.64 0.89 -10.04
CA LYS A 27 -1.50 1.82 -10.15
C LYS A 27 -1.78 3.17 -9.47
N ALA A 28 -3.02 3.67 -9.58
CA ALA A 28 -3.45 4.91 -8.94
C ALA A 28 -3.31 4.87 -7.41
N THR A 29 -3.65 3.73 -6.79
CA THR A 29 -3.49 3.55 -5.34
C THR A 29 -2.02 3.39 -4.94
N SER A 30 -1.19 2.79 -5.80
CA SER A 30 0.26 2.75 -5.56
C SER A 30 0.88 4.14 -5.62
N ASP A 31 0.60 4.93 -6.66
CA ASP A 31 1.07 6.30 -6.79
C ASP A 31 0.65 7.13 -5.57
N PHE A 32 -0.60 7.01 -5.13
CA PHE A 32 -1.10 7.66 -3.93
C PHE A 32 -0.29 7.27 -2.69
N LEU A 33 -0.08 5.97 -2.47
CA LEU A 33 0.69 5.47 -1.33
C LEU A 33 2.16 5.91 -1.38
N THR A 34 2.76 5.97 -2.57
CA THR A 34 4.11 6.50 -2.79
C THR A 34 4.17 8.00 -2.47
N LEU A 35 3.20 8.80 -2.89
CA LEU A 35 3.14 10.23 -2.55
C LEU A 35 3.05 10.44 -1.03
N VAL A 36 2.15 9.73 -0.35
CA VAL A 36 2.05 9.82 1.13
C VAL A 36 3.34 9.38 1.81
N HIS A 37 4.03 8.38 1.27
CA HIS A 37 5.32 7.94 1.78
C HIS A 37 6.44 8.94 1.49
N LEU A 38 6.41 9.66 0.38
CA LEU A 38 7.38 10.72 0.08
C LEU A 38 7.24 11.91 1.04
N ASP A 39 6.01 12.27 1.43
CA ASP A 39 5.75 13.26 2.47
C ASP A 39 6.17 12.76 3.88
N HIS A 40 6.16 11.44 4.08
CA HIS A 40 6.49 10.79 5.35
C HIS A 40 7.42 9.58 5.17
N PRO A 41 8.71 9.80 4.85
CA PRO A 41 9.63 8.73 4.46
C PRO A 41 9.95 7.77 5.62
N ASP A 42 9.85 8.25 6.86
CA ASP A 42 10.09 7.43 8.06
C ASP A 42 8.80 6.82 8.64
N ALA A 43 7.64 7.05 8.01
CA ALA A 43 6.38 6.55 8.53
C ALA A 43 6.24 5.04 8.31
N THR A 44 5.87 4.36 9.40
CA THR A 44 5.51 2.93 9.38
C THR A 44 4.15 2.70 8.72
N ILE A 45 3.87 1.46 8.32
CA ILE A 45 2.57 1.07 7.76
C ILE A 45 1.39 1.42 8.69
N PHE A 46 1.57 1.32 10.02
CA PHE A 46 0.57 1.80 10.97
C PHE A 46 0.35 3.31 10.91
N GLN A 47 1.43 4.08 10.90
CA GLN A 47 1.36 5.54 10.83
C GLN A 47 0.77 6.00 9.50
N LEU A 48 1.18 5.40 8.38
CA LEU A 48 0.59 5.65 7.07
C LEU A 48 -0.91 5.36 7.07
N ARG A 49 -1.35 4.26 7.70
CA ARG A 49 -2.77 3.91 7.83
C ARG A 49 -3.52 5.00 8.58
N GLU A 50 -2.99 5.49 9.69
CA GLU A 50 -3.60 6.56 10.45
C GLU A 50 -3.66 7.86 9.65
N ILE A 51 -2.59 8.23 8.96
CA ILE A 51 -2.52 9.43 8.11
C ILE A 51 -3.58 9.39 7.00
N ILE A 52 -3.69 8.28 6.26
CA ILE A 52 -4.68 8.18 5.17
C ILE A 52 -6.12 8.00 5.67
N THR A 53 -6.30 7.50 6.91
CA THR A 53 -7.62 7.37 7.54
C THR A 53 -8.07 8.71 8.13
N ASN A 54 -7.14 9.62 8.43
CA ASN A 54 -7.43 10.97 8.86
C ASN A 54 -7.99 11.76 7.67
N GLY A 55 -9.32 11.74 7.52
CA GLY A 55 -10.07 12.30 6.38
C GLY A 55 -9.99 13.81 6.22
N THR A 56 -9.13 14.48 6.98
CA THR A 56 -8.78 15.90 6.85
C THR A 56 -7.65 16.14 5.85
N LEU A 57 -6.77 15.15 5.61
CA LEU A 57 -5.57 15.31 4.78
C LEU A 57 -5.68 14.60 3.42
N PHE A 58 -6.46 13.52 3.34
CA PHE A 58 -6.51 12.70 2.12
C PHE A 58 -7.92 12.21 1.77
N VAL A 59 -8.14 12.01 0.46
CA VAL A 59 -9.33 11.33 -0.05
C VAL A 59 -9.30 9.88 0.43
N GLN A 60 -10.35 9.45 1.13
CA GLN A 60 -10.45 8.08 1.66
C GLN A 60 -10.40 7.06 0.51
N ASN A 61 -9.22 6.46 0.32
CA ASN A 61 -9.04 5.38 -0.63
C ASN A 61 -9.14 4.03 0.11
N PRO A 62 -10.30 3.34 0.05
CA PRO A 62 -10.49 2.07 0.75
C PRO A 62 -9.53 0.99 0.25
N GLU A 63 -9.05 1.07 -0.99
CA GLU A 63 -8.06 0.15 -1.54
C GLU A 63 -6.70 0.33 -0.85
N ALA A 64 -6.27 1.59 -0.62
CA ALA A 64 -5.05 1.92 0.10
C ALA A 64 -5.07 1.40 1.54
N VAL A 65 -6.19 1.59 2.24
CA VAL A 65 -6.40 1.07 3.60
C VAL A 65 -6.33 -0.46 3.59
N SER A 66 -6.92 -1.13 2.60
CA SER A 66 -6.86 -2.58 2.48
C SER A 66 -5.43 -3.10 2.27
N VAL A 67 -4.60 -2.39 1.49
CA VAL A 67 -3.19 -2.74 1.28
C VAL A 67 -2.41 -2.62 2.59
N LEU A 68 -2.59 -1.52 3.33
CA LEU A 68 -1.93 -1.31 4.62
C LEU A 68 -2.38 -2.33 5.66
N ASN A 69 -3.69 -2.61 5.75
CA ASN A 69 -4.22 -3.65 6.62
C ASN A 69 -3.65 -5.04 6.29
N ALA A 70 -3.48 -5.37 5.01
CA ALA A 70 -2.89 -6.65 4.62
C ALA A 70 -1.44 -6.78 5.10
N HIS A 71 -0.67 -5.69 5.05
CA HIS A 71 0.69 -5.67 5.61
C HIS A 71 0.69 -5.78 7.14
N ILE A 72 -0.26 -5.14 7.82
CA ILE A 72 -0.43 -5.26 9.28
C ILE A 72 -0.77 -6.71 9.66
N VAL A 73 -1.72 -7.34 8.96
CA VAL A 73 -2.11 -8.75 9.18
C VAL A 73 -0.95 -9.70 8.91
N ALA A 74 -0.09 -9.39 7.94
CA ALA A 74 1.13 -10.14 7.68
C ALA A 74 2.22 -9.95 8.76
N GLY A 75 2.03 -9.03 9.73
CA GLY A 75 2.98 -8.76 10.81
C GLY A 75 3.96 -7.61 10.52
N TYR A 76 3.78 -6.87 9.42
CA TYR A 76 4.69 -5.81 8.95
C TYR A 76 4.19 -4.40 9.26
N GLY A 77 3.27 -4.25 10.21
CA GLY A 77 2.70 -2.93 10.57
C GLY A 77 3.74 -1.91 11.05
N ASN A 78 4.78 -2.36 11.77
CA ASN A 78 5.88 -1.51 12.25
C ASN A 78 7.02 -1.36 11.22
N TYR A 79 6.87 -1.92 10.03
CA TYR A 79 7.89 -1.80 8.98
C TYR A 79 7.68 -0.50 8.20
N VAL A 80 8.77 0.15 7.81
CA VAL A 80 8.75 1.29 6.88
C VAL A 80 8.73 0.72 5.46
N PRO A 81 7.64 0.91 4.70
CA PRO A 81 7.54 0.30 3.38
C PRO A 81 8.53 0.97 2.43
N ALA A 82 9.44 0.19 1.85
CA ALA A 82 10.33 0.68 0.79
C ALA A 82 9.59 0.65 -0.57
N TRP A 83 8.52 1.43 -0.71
CA TRP A 83 7.79 1.60 -1.97
C TRP A 83 8.51 2.60 -2.87
N ASN A 84 9.74 2.25 -3.23
CA ASN A 84 10.53 3.01 -4.19
C ASN A 84 10.21 2.45 -5.59
N TYR A 85 9.20 3.02 -6.25
CA TYR A 85 8.78 2.65 -7.61
C TYR A 85 8.94 3.84 -8.57
#